data_AF-A0A376GYK5-F1
#
_entry.id   AF-A0A376GYK5-F1
#
_cell.length_a   1.000
_cell.length_b   1.000
_cell.length_c   1.000
_cell.angle_alpha   90.00
_cell.angle_beta   90.00
_cell.angle_gamma   90.00
#
_symmetry.space_group_name_H-M   'P 1'
#
loop_
_entity.id
_entity.type
_entity.pdbx_description
1 polymer ?
#
loop_
_entity_poly.entity_id
_entity_poly.type
_entity_poly.pdbx_seq_one_letter_code
_entity_poly.pdbx_strand_id
1 'polypeptide(L)'
;MSENDERVNAQLIRFFEKVIENTANSYFKKQKKISDHEQFDQFPQYLFTENKINIKQPVTILNITFLVEDTQLAEIIPLLKEKEQIFLVEKFIFDKTDKEIGEYLGITRQGATNLKHRLYKKL
;
A
#
# COMPACT_ATOMS: atom_id res chain seq x y z
N MET A 1 -61.63 19.09 27.49
CA MET A 1 -60.96 17.82 27.87
C MET A 1 -60.68 17.87 29.36
N SER A 2 -60.60 16.75 30.06
CA SER A 2 -60.21 16.82 31.48
C SER A 2 -58.72 17.10 31.58
N GLU A 3 -58.29 17.81 32.62
CA GLU A 3 -56.87 18.12 32.90
C GLU A 3 -56.00 16.85 32.93
N ASN A 4 -56.60 15.71 33.26
CA ASN A 4 -55.95 14.41 33.28
C ASN A 4 -55.68 13.89 31.85
N ASP A 5 -56.55 14.17 30.89
CA ASP A 5 -56.38 13.77 29.48
C ASP A 5 -55.23 14.55 28.83
N GLU A 6 -55.09 15.83 29.16
CA GLU A 6 -53.99 16.67 28.67
C GLU A 6 -52.65 16.20 29.23
N ARG A 7 -52.61 15.83 30.51
CA ARG A 7 -51.41 15.27 31.15
C ARG A 7 -50.99 13.94 30.52
N VAL A 8 -51.94 13.04 30.24
CA VAL A 8 -51.67 11.75 29.59
C VAL A 8 -51.17 11.96 28.16
N ASN A 9 -51.78 12.86 27.39
CA ASN A 9 -51.32 13.18 26.04
C ASN A 9 -49.90 13.76 26.03
N ALA A 10 -49.57 14.65 26.95
CA ALA A 10 -48.22 15.19 27.07
C ALA A 10 -47.17 14.11 27.40
N GLN A 11 -47.53 13.12 28.22
CA GLN A 11 -46.66 11.98 28.52
C GLN A 11 -46.45 11.07 27.31
N LEU A 12 -47.51 10.80 26.54
CA LEU A 12 -47.44 10.01 25.31
C LEU A 12 -46.56 10.69 24.26
N ILE A 13 -46.72 12.00 24.06
CA ILE A 13 -45.90 12.77 23.12
C ILE A 13 -44.41 12.67 23.49
N ARG A 14 -44.07 12.91 24.77
CA ARG A 14 -42.69 12.77 25.26
C ARG A 14 -42.14 11.36 25.11
N PHE A 15 -43.00 10.35 25.30
CA PHE A 15 -42.61 8.96 25.09
C PHE A 15 -42.27 8.70 23.62
N PHE A 16 -43.11 9.13 22.69
CA PHE A 16 -42.86 8.97 21.25
C PHE A 16 -41.61 9.72 20.78
N GLU A 17 -41.42 10.97 21.21
CA GLU A 17 -40.21 11.75 20.93
C GLU A 17 -38.95 10.98 21.35
N LYS A 18 -38.96 10.43 22.57
CA LYS A 18 -37.82 9.68 23.10
C LYS A 18 -37.57 8.37 22.35
N VAL A 19 -38.62 7.68 21.94
CA VAL A 19 -38.50 6.44 21.14
C VAL A 19 -37.89 6.77 19.77
N ILE A 20 -38.38 7.82 19.10
CA ILE A 20 -37.88 8.25 17.79
C ILE A 20 -36.41 8.63 17.89
N GLU A 21 -36.03 9.46 18.86
CA GLU A 21 -34.65 9.90 19.06
C GLU A 21 -33.71 8.71 19.35
N ASN A 22 -34.10 7.82 20.26
CA ASN A 22 -33.30 6.64 20.59
C ASN A 22 -33.14 5.69 19.41
N THR A 23 -34.19 5.53 18.59
CA THR A 23 -34.17 4.68 17.41
C THR A 23 -33.25 5.25 16.34
N ALA A 24 -33.35 6.55 16.05
CA ALA A 24 -32.48 7.24 15.12
C ALA A 24 -31.01 7.16 15.56
N ASN A 25 -30.73 7.46 16.83
CA ASN A 25 -29.37 7.38 17.39
C ASN A 25 -28.80 5.96 17.30
N SER A 26 -29.60 4.94 17.57
CA SER A 26 -29.17 3.54 17.48
C SER A 26 -28.90 3.12 16.04
N TYR A 27 -29.74 3.56 15.09
CA TYR A 27 -29.54 3.33 13.66
C TYR A 27 -28.23 3.95 13.16
N PHE A 28 -28.00 5.24 13.42
CA PHE A 28 -26.78 5.91 12.96
C PHE A 28 -25.52 5.38 13.64
N LYS A 29 -25.58 5.01 14.92
CA LYS A 29 -24.46 4.33 15.60
C LYS A 29 -24.14 2.99 14.94
N LYS A 30 -25.16 2.21 14.55
CA LYS A 30 -24.97 0.92 13.86
C LYS A 30 -24.38 1.15 12.46
N GLN A 31 -24.91 2.10 11.70
CA GLN A 31 -24.42 2.45 10.37
C GLN A 31 -22.96 2.93 10.41
N LYS A 32 -22.60 3.77 11.39
CA LYS A 32 -21.21 4.20 11.58
C LYS A 32 -20.29 3.01 11.87
N LYS A 33 -20.68 2.09 12.77
CA LYS A 33 -19.87 0.89 13.05
C LYS A 33 -19.66 0.00 11.83
N ILE A 34 -20.68 -0.13 10.97
CA ILE A 34 -20.59 -0.86 9.70
C ILE A 34 -19.65 -0.13 8.75
N SER A 35 -19.84 1.17 8.53
CA SER A 35 -18.97 1.99 7.69
C SER A 35 -17.52 1.98 8.16
N ASP A 36 -17.27 2.06 9.47
CA ASP A 36 -15.92 2.04 10.05
C ASP A 36 -15.24 0.66 9.83
N HIS A 37 -16.01 -0.45 9.82
CA HIS A 37 -15.47 -1.78 9.49
C HIS A 37 -15.28 -1.96 7.97
N GLU A 38 -16.25 -1.55 7.15
CA GLU A 38 -16.21 -1.68 5.69
C GLU A 38 -15.16 -0.77 5.03
N GLN A 39 -14.79 0.35 5.66
CA GLN A 39 -13.66 1.20 5.21
C GLN A 39 -12.32 0.47 5.24
N PHE A 40 -12.17 -0.60 6.04
CA PHE A 40 -10.96 -1.44 6.02
C PHE A 40 -11.01 -2.53 4.94
N ASP A 41 -12.20 -2.89 4.43
CA ASP A 41 -12.38 -3.90 3.38
C ASP A 41 -12.33 -3.29 1.96
N GLN A 42 -12.58 -1.99 1.83
CA GLN A 42 -12.48 -1.29 0.54
C GLN A 42 -11.10 -0.64 0.39
N PHE A 43 -10.24 -1.28 -0.39
CA PHE A 43 -9.02 -0.63 -0.90
C PHE A 43 -9.41 0.70 -1.56
N PRO A 44 -8.73 1.81 -1.23
CA PRO A 44 -9.07 3.10 -1.79
C PRO A 44 -9.07 3.08 -3.32
N GLN A 45 -10.13 3.59 -3.95
CA GLN A 45 -10.25 3.64 -5.42
C GLN A 45 -9.10 4.40 -6.10
N TYR A 46 -8.40 5.29 -5.38
CA TYR A 46 -7.19 5.96 -5.86
C TYR A 46 -5.96 5.04 -5.96
N LEU A 47 -5.99 3.81 -5.42
CA LEU A 47 -5.00 2.78 -5.76
C LEU A 47 -5.26 2.18 -7.15
N PHE A 48 -6.46 2.40 -7.71
CA PHE A 48 -6.89 1.93 -9.04
C PHE A 48 -7.03 3.08 -10.04
N THR A 49 -6.58 4.30 -9.72
CA THR A 49 -6.55 5.39 -10.69
C THR A 49 -5.49 5.10 -11.75
N GLU A 50 -5.98 4.90 -12.97
CA GLU A 50 -5.22 4.78 -14.21
C GLU A 50 -4.17 3.67 -14.19
N ASN A 51 -4.63 2.45 -14.50
CA ASN A 51 -3.81 1.48 -15.20
C ASN A 51 -3.30 2.08 -16.52
N LYS A 52 -2.24 2.90 -16.46
CA LYS A 52 -1.18 2.74 -17.45
C LYS A 52 -0.74 1.31 -17.23
N ILE A 53 -1.18 0.41 -18.10
CA ILE A 53 -0.67 -0.96 -18.13
C ILE A 53 0.82 -0.80 -18.45
N ASN A 54 1.64 -0.60 -17.42
CA ASN A 54 3.08 -0.71 -17.52
C ASN A 54 3.29 -2.20 -17.76
N ILE A 55 3.35 -2.58 -19.04
CA ILE A 55 3.64 -3.95 -19.46
C ILE A 55 4.98 -4.27 -18.82
N LYS A 56 4.94 -5.04 -17.73
CA LYS A 56 6.14 -5.42 -17.02
C LYS A 56 6.92 -6.35 -17.91
N GLN A 57 8.13 -5.94 -18.26
CA GLN A 57 9.02 -6.74 -19.09
C GLN A 57 9.70 -7.80 -18.22
N PRO A 58 9.66 -9.08 -18.62
CA PRO A 58 10.36 -10.13 -17.90
C PRO A 58 11.87 -10.00 -18.12
N VAL A 59 12.63 -9.95 -17.04
CA VAL A 59 14.09 -9.86 -17.06
C VAL A 59 14.67 -10.98 -16.21
N THR A 60 15.50 -11.82 -16.80
CA THR A 60 16.18 -12.90 -16.08
C THR A 60 17.48 -12.39 -15.48
N ILE A 61 17.60 -12.45 -14.16
CA ILE A 61 18.83 -12.17 -13.40
C ILE A 61 19.16 -13.42 -12.59
N LEU A 62 20.37 -13.98 -12.76
CA LEU A 62 20.83 -15.16 -12.00
C LEU A 62 19.83 -16.33 -12.02
N ASN A 63 19.24 -16.62 -13.19
CA ASN A 63 18.21 -17.64 -13.43
C ASN A 63 16.85 -17.39 -12.73
N ILE A 64 16.63 -16.20 -12.16
CA ILE A 64 15.34 -15.79 -11.58
C ILE A 64 14.74 -14.72 -12.50
N THR A 65 13.43 -14.84 -12.79
CA THR A 65 12.73 -13.87 -13.63
C THR A 65 12.08 -12.80 -12.78
N PHE A 66 12.47 -11.55 -13.02
CA PHE A 66 11.90 -10.35 -12.42
C PHE A 66 10.98 -9.64 -13.41
N LEU A 67 9.95 -8.97 -12.90
CA LEU A 67 9.04 -8.16 -13.70
C LEU A 67 9.43 -6.69 -13.54
N VAL A 68 10.01 -6.10 -14.58
CA VAL A 68 10.52 -4.72 -14.57
C VAL A 68 9.53 -3.81 -15.31
N GLU A 69 9.07 -2.74 -14.64
CA GLU A 69 8.10 -1.81 -15.22
C GLU A 69 8.72 -0.86 -16.25
N ASP A 70 9.98 -0.47 -16.02
CA ASP A 70 10.71 0.41 -16.91
C ASP A 70 11.31 -0.37 -18.08
N THR A 71 10.95 0.01 -19.30
CA THR A 71 11.36 -0.67 -20.53
C THR A 71 12.84 -0.49 -20.83
N GLN A 72 13.41 0.69 -20.59
CA GLN A 72 14.84 0.95 -20.80
C GLN A 72 15.66 0.15 -19.80
N LEU A 73 15.22 0.13 -18.54
CA LEU A 73 15.87 -0.67 -17.50
C LEU A 73 15.82 -2.17 -17.83
N ALA A 74 14.70 -2.64 -18.37
CA ALA A 74 14.55 -4.03 -18.78
C ALA A 74 15.49 -4.44 -19.92
N GLU A 75 15.79 -3.52 -20.84
CA GLU A 75 16.78 -3.73 -21.91
C GLU A 75 18.22 -3.69 -21.39
N ILE A 76 18.52 -2.82 -20.42
CA ILE A 76 19.89 -2.62 -19.91
C ILE A 76 20.32 -3.72 -18.94
N ILE A 77 19.45 -4.20 -18.05
CA ILE A 77 19.81 -5.18 -17.01
C ILE A 77 20.45 -6.46 -17.58
N PRO A 78 19.93 -7.10 -18.64
CA PRO A 78 20.55 -8.27 -19.25
C PRO A 78 21.97 -8.02 -19.79
N LEU A 79 22.30 -6.77 -20.13
CA LEU A 79 23.61 -6.38 -20.68
C LEU A 79 24.65 -6.08 -19.59
N LEU A 80 24.22 -5.99 -18.32
CA LEU A 80 25.12 -5.75 -17.19
C LEU A 80 26.02 -6.98 -16.93
N LYS A 81 27.19 -6.72 -16.35
CA LYS A 81 28.05 -7.81 -15.88
C LYS A 81 27.38 -8.55 -14.72
N GLU A 82 27.69 -9.83 -14.55
CA GLU A 82 27.15 -10.65 -13.45
C GLU A 82 27.28 -9.97 -12.07
N LYS A 83 28.46 -9.41 -11.74
CA LYS A 83 28.67 -8.67 -10.49
C LYS A 83 27.77 -7.44 -10.34
N GLU A 84 27.41 -6.80 -11.43
CA GLU A 84 26.52 -5.63 -11.45
C GLU A 84 25.06 -6.07 -11.28
N GLN A 85 24.65 -7.17 -11.90
CA GLN A 85 23.34 -7.77 -11.70
C GLN A 85 23.15 -8.26 -10.25
N ILE A 86 24.14 -8.96 -9.69
CA ILE A 86 24.17 -9.34 -8.27
C ILE A 86 24.02 -8.10 -7.39
N PHE A 87 24.75 -7.03 -7.69
CA PHE A 87 24.64 -5.79 -6.92
C PHE A 87 23.21 -5.25 -6.90
N LEU A 88 22.50 -5.23 -8.03
CA LEU A 88 21.10 -4.77 -8.09
C LEU A 88 20.17 -5.63 -7.24
N VAL A 89 20.28 -6.96 -7.34
CA VAL A 89 19.45 -7.88 -6.57
C VAL A 89 19.70 -7.69 -5.07
N GLU A 90 20.96 -7.70 -4.65
CA GLU A 90 21.34 -7.56 -3.25
C GLU A 90 20.92 -6.20 -2.68
N LYS A 91 21.01 -5.14 -3.49
CA LYS A 91 20.68 -3.78 -3.06
C LYS A 91 19.18 -3.52 -2.96
N PHE A 92 18.41 -3.94 -3.97
CA PHE A 92 17.02 -3.52 -4.11
C PHE A 92 16.00 -4.60 -3.76
N ILE A 93 16.39 -5.88 -3.80
CA ILE A 93 15.50 -7.00 -3.42
C ILE A 93 15.76 -7.42 -1.97
N PHE A 94 17.03 -7.48 -1.55
CA PHE A 94 17.42 -7.88 -0.19
C PHE A 94 17.77 -6.71 0.75
N ASP A 95 17.67 -5.47 0.26
CA ASP A 95 17.94 -4.24 1.02
C ASP A 95 19.30 -4.20 1.74
N LYS A 96 20.32 -4.84 1.15
CA LYS A 96 21.66 -4.87 1.75
C LYS A 96 22.38 -3.52 1.66
N THR A 97 23.21 -3.25 2.66
CA THR A 97 24.11 -2.10 2.67
C THR A 97 25.31 -2.32 1.76
N ASP A 98 25.97 -1.25 1.31
CA ASP A 98 27.18 -1.34 0.48
C ASP A 98 28.31 -2.11 1.19
N LYS A 99 28.30 -2.16 2.53
CA LYS A 99 29.24 -2.96 3.31
C LYS A 99 28.95 -4.46 3.15
N GLU A 100 27.71 -4.88 3.39
CA GLU A 100 27.29 -6.29 3.28
C GLU A 100 27.41 -6.81 1.84
N ILE A 101 27.11 -5.97 0.86
CA ILE A 101 27.32 -6.31 -0.56
C ILE A 101 28.82 -6.47 -0.86
N GLY A 102 29.67 -5.62 -0.26
CA GLY A 102 31.11 -5.76 -0.36
C GLY A 102 31.60 -7.10 0.20
N GLU A 103 31.15 -7.46 1.41
CA GLU A 103 31.44 -8.75 2.03
C GLU A 103 30.98 -9.92 1.17
N TYR A 104 29.76 -9.87 0.63
CA TYR A 104 29.21 -10.89 -0.27
C TYR A 104 30.01 -11.04 -1.58
N LEU A 105 30.43 -9.93 -2.18
CA LEU A 105 31.19 -9.93 -3.43
C LEU A 105 32.70 -10.14 -3.23
N GLY A 106 33.18 -10.28 -1.99
CA GLY A 106 34.60 -10.39 -1.66
C GLY A 106 35.40 -9.11 -1.97
N ILE A 107 34.79 -7.94 -1.86
CA ILE A 107 35.40 -6.62 -2.10
C ILE A 107 35.27 -5.70 -0.88
N THR A 108 36.06 -4.62 -0.84
CA THR A 108 35.93 -3.63 0.23
C THR A 108 34.61 -2.85 0.11
N ARG A 109 34.13 -2.28 1.22
CA ARG A 109 32.99 -1.34 1.23
C ARG A 109 33.17 -0.23 0.18
N GLN A 110 34.37 0.35 0.06
CA GLN A 110 34.64 1.38 -0.94
C GLN A 110 34.59 0.82 -2.36
N GLY A 111 35.03 -0.43 -2.56
CA GLY A 111 34.87 -1.15 -3.83
C GLY A 111 33.41 -1.28 -4.25
N ALA A 112 32.52 -1.64 -3.30
CA ALA A 112 31.08 -1.69 -3.53
C ALA A 112 30.49 -0.30 -3.84
N THR A 113 30.89 0.74 -3.11
CA THR A 113 30.50 2.13 -3.42
C THR A 113 30.91 2.54 -4.83
N ASN A 114 32.14 2.24 -5.24
CA ASN A 114 32.64 2.57 -6.58
C ASN A 114 31.91 1.76 -7.67
N LEU A 115 31.59 0.49 -7.39
CA LEU A 115 30.77 -0.36 -8.26
C LEU A 115 29.38 0.26 -8.46
N LYS A 116 28.71 0.65 -7.37
CA LYS A 116 27.42 1.35 -7.39
C LYS A 116 27.44 2.58 -8.29
N HIS A 117 28.42 3.47 -8.10
CA HIS A 117 28.53 4.69 -8.89
C HIS A 117 28.74 4.44 -10.39
N ARG A 118 29.53 3.41 -10.76
CA ARG A 118 29.69 3.04 -12.18
C ARG A 118 28.43 2.42 -12.74
N LEU A 119 27.77 1.57 -11.95
CA LEU A 119 26.51 0.93 -12.32
C LEU A 119 25.41 1.96 -12.57
N TYR A 120 25.23 2.92 -11.66
CA TYR A 120 24.20 3.96 -11.79
C TYR A 120 24.45 4.96 -12.93
N LYS A 121 25.64 4.96 -13.53
CA LYS A 121 25.90 5.72 -14.77
C LYS A 121 25.48 4.97 -16.03
N LYS A 122 25.25 3.66 -15.92
CA LYS A 122 24.80 2.79 -17.02
C LYS A 122 23.29 2.67 -17.08
N LEU A 123 22.63 2.84 -15.93
CA LEU A 123 21.17 2.88 -15.77
C LEU A 123 20.71 4.34 -15.92
#